data_AF-A0A969NF62-F1
#
_entry.id   AF-A0A969NF62-F1
#
_cell.length_a   1.000
_cell.length_b   1.000
_cell.length_c   1.000
_cell.angle_alpha   90.00
_cell.angle_beta   90.00
_cell.angle_gamma   90.00
#
_symmetry.space_group_name_H-M   'P 1'
#
loop_
_entity.id
_entity.type
_entity.pdbx_description
1 polymer ?
#
loop_
_entity_poly.entity_id
_entity_poly.type
_entity_poly.pdbx_seq_one_letter_code
_entity_poly.pdbx_strand_id
1 'polypeptide(L)'
;MHQRLPILCQISELYFREAGQLVDIASFCHSDLGKAELLRSHNAFFADFGTRRRYNFQNQERVVQIFNYNRFLNFVGTSNVYVVNSLENMLDVSIKLYENAKIEYFIQKNFYI
;
A
#
# COMPACT_ATOMS: atom_id res chain seq x y z
N MET A 1 -4.21 -22.58 15.40
CA MET A 1 -5.25 -21.89 14.59
C MET A 1 -4.64 -20.94 13.51
N HIS A 2 -3.44 -21.23 12.98
CA HIS A 2 -2.68 -20.31 12.10
C HIS A 2 -2.77 -20.61 10.58
N GLN A 3 -3.23 -21.78 10.16
CA GLN A 3 -3.12 -22.19 8.74
C GLN A 3 -4.28 -21.74 7.83
N ARG A 4 -5.39 -21.21 8.35
CA ARG A 4 -6.57 -20.89 7.53
C ARG A 4 -6.40 -19.68 6.62
N LEU A 5 -5.57 -18.72 7.02
CA LEU A 5 -5.36 -17.47 6.28
C LEU A 5 -4.51 -17.67 5.00
N PRO A 6 -3.33 -18.30 5.07
CA PRO A 6 -2.48 -18.49 3.88
C PRO A 6 -3.16 -19.30 2.78
N ILE A 7 -3.89 -20.36 3.13
CA ILE A 7 -4.58 -21.23 2.17
C ILE A 7 -5.64 -20.45 1.39
N LEU A 8 -6.47 -19.65 2.08
CA LEU A 8 -7.49 -18.84 1.41
C LEU A 8 -6.88 -17.77 0.49
N CYS A 9 -5.75 -17.17 0.90
CA CYS A 9 -5.02 -16.23 0.05
C CYS A 9 -4.57 -16.90 -1.27
N GLN A 10 -3.98 -18.09 -1.17
CA GLN A 10 -3.50 -18.85 -2.33
C GLN A 10 -4.66 -19.26 -3.23
N ILE A 11 -5.77 -19.76 -2.68
CA ILE A 11 -6.96 -20.13 -3.47
C ILE A 11 -7.50 -18.90 -4.22
N SER A 12 -7.58 -17.74 -3.55
CA SER A 12 -8.05 -16.49 -4.16
C SER A 12 -7.14 -16.05 -5.31
N GLU A 13 -5.82 -16.00 -5.07
CA GLU A 13 -4.82 -15.64 -6.09
C GLU A 13 -4.84 -16.58 -7.30
N LEU A 14 -4.91 -17.89 -7.05
CA LEU A 14 -5.01 -18.90 -8.10
C LEU A 14 -6.30 -18.73 -8.91
N TYR A 15 -7.44 -18.53 -8.25
CA TYR A 15 -8.72 -18.31 -8.94
C TYR A 15 -8.63 -17.15 -9.92
N PHE A 16 -8.14 -15.98 -9.49
CA PHE A 16 -8.04 -14.82 -10.35
C PHE A 16 -7.05 -15.01 -11.51
N ARG A 17 -5.94 -15.70 -11.25
CA ARG A 17 -4.93 -16.02 -12.26
C ARG A 17 -5.48 -16.98 -13.32
N GLU A 18 -6.09 -18.10 -12.91
CA GLU A 18 -6.60 -19.13 -13.83
C GLU A 18 -7.88 -18.68 -14.56
N ALA A 19 -8.70 -17.82 -13.93
CA ALA A 19 -9.88 -17.25 -14.56
C ALA A 19 -9.56 -16.15 -15.59
N GLY A 20 -8.28 -15.76 -15.74
CA GLY A 20 -7.87 -14.71 -16.67
C GLY A 20 -8.45 -13.33 -16.35
N GLN A 21 -8.87 -13.10 -15.11
CA GLN A 21 -9.44 -11.83 -14.69
C GLN A 21 -8.33 -10.79 -14.55
N LEU A 22 -8.17 -9.92 -15.53
CA LEU A 22 -7.20 -8.85 -15.50
C LEU A 22 -7.75 -7.65 -14.72
N VAL A 23 -6.98 -7.20 -13.72
CA VAL A 23 -7.25 -5.95 -13.01
C VAL A 23 -6.52 -4.83 -13.72
N ASP A 24 -7.28 -3.87 -14.27
CA ASP A 24 -6.72 -2.61 -14.75
C ASP A 24 -6.29 -1.74 -13.56
N ILE A 25 -5.02 -1.84 -13.19
CA ILE A 25 -4.45 -1.17 -12.03
C ILE A 25 -4.70 0.35 -12.07
N ALA A 26 -4.69 0.97 -13.25
CA ALA A 26 -4.87 2.42 -13.38
C ALA A 26 -6.31 2.83 -13.06
N SER A 27 -7.30 2.15 -13.65
CA SER A 27 -8.73 2.39 -13.39
C SER A 27 -9.07 2.12 -11.92
N PHE A 28 -8.54 1.04 -11.35
CA PHE A 28 -8.76 0.72 -9.94
C PHE A 28 -8.13 1.75 -9.00
N CYS A 29 -6.97 2.31 -9.32
CA CYS A 29 -6.35 3.37 -8.53
C CYS A 29 -7.29 4.58 -8.33
N HIS A 30 -7.96 5.01 -9.41
CA HIS A 30 -8.92 6.13 -9.32
C HIS A 30 -10.14 5.77 -8.46
N SER A 31 -10.70 4.57 -8.64
CA SER A 31 -11.80 4.07 -7.80
C SER A 31 -11.39 3.96 -6.32
N ASP A 32 -10.20 3.44 -6.04
CA ASP A 32 -9.70 3.26 -4.68
C ASP A 32 -9.50 4.62 -3.98
N LEU A 33 -8.96 5.61 -4.71
CA LEU A 33 -8.86 6.99 -4.25
C LEU A 33 -10.23 7.60 -3.96
N GLY A 34 -11.19 7.47 -4.89
CA GLY A 34 -12.54 8.00 -4.71
C GLY A 34 -13.26 7.41 -3.48
N LYS A 35 -13.06 6.12 -3.19
CA LYS A 35 -13.58 5.49 -1.96
C LYS A 35 -12.93 6.07 -0.71
N ALA A 36 -11.62 6.28 -0.73
CA ALA A 36 -10.90 6.84 0.40
C ALA A 36 -11.32 8.29 0.68
N GLU A 37 -11.51 9.09 -0.38
CA GLU A 37 -12.04 10.44 -0.28
C GLU A 37 -13.47 10.47 0.27
N LEU A 38 -14.32 9.54 -0.15
CA LEU A 38 -15.68 9.39 0.38
C LEU A 38 -15.70 9.04 1.86
N LEU A 39 -14.84 8.11 2.30
CA LEU A 39 -14.69 7.77 3.72
C LEU A 39 -14.17 8.95 4.53
N ARG A 40 -13.25 9.73 3.96
CA ARG A 40 -12.74 10.97 4.55
C ARG A 40 -13.85 12.02 4.71
N SER A 41 -14.67 12.25 3.67
CA SER A 41 -15.72 13.26 3.72
C SER A 41 -16.78 12.98 4.78
N HIS A 42 -16.93 11.71 5.19
CA HIS A 42 -17.85 11.27 6.24
C HIS A 42 -17.17 11.08 7.60
N ASN A 43 -15.90 11.46 7.76
CA ASN A 43 -15.13 11.25 8.98
C ASN A 43 -15.14 9.77 9.47
N ALA A 44 -15.21 8.82 8.54
CA ALA A 44 -15.38 7.41 8.85
C ALA A 44 -14.02 6.72 9.01
N PHE A 45 -13.74 6.19 10.20
CA PHE A 45 -12.53 5.42 10.49
C PHE A 45 -12.62 4.01 9.90
N PHE A 46 -11.55 3.55 9.24
CA PHE A 46 -11.52 2.27 8.55
C PHE A 46 -10.15 1.60 8.59
N ALA A 47 -10.14 0.27 8.46
CA ALA A 47 -8.96 -0.57 8.42
C ALA A 47 -9.10 -1.68 7.38
N ASP A 48 -7.96 -2.21 6.90
CA ASP A 48 -7.93 -3.30 5.93
C ASP A 48 -8.00 -4.69 6.59
N PHE A 49 -9.02 -5.46 6.20
CA PHE A 49 -9.24 -6.87 6.57
C PHE A 49 -9.37 -7.79 5.35
N GLY A 50 -8.93 -7.33 4.18
CA GLY A 50 -9.10 -7.98 2.88
C GLY A 50 -8.22 -9.20 2.62
N THR A 51 -7.28 -9.53 3.51
CA THR A 51 -6.22 -10.53 3.29
C THR A 51 -6.74 -11.87 2.76
N ARG A 52 -7.84 -12.39 3.33
CA ARG A 52 -8.40 -13.72 2.99
C ARG A 52 -8.97 -13.82 1.57
N ARG A 53 -9.33 -12.70 0.94
CA ARG A 53 -10.01 -12.65 -0.37
C ARG A 53 -9.35 -11.63 -1.30
N ARG A 54 -8.05 -11.39 -1.11
CA ARG A 54 -7.30 -10.45 -1.93
C ARG A 54 -7.16 -10.98 -3.35
N TYR A 55 -7.06 -10.06 -4.31
CA TYR A 55 -6.75 -10.40 -5.70
C TYR A 55 -5.33 -11.00 -5.80
N ASN A 56 -4.34 -10.26 -5.33
CA ASN A 56 -2.99 -10.73 -5.06
C ASN A 56 -2.34 -9.86 -3.98
N PHE A 57 -1.18 -10.29 -3.48
CA PHE A 57 -0.46 -9.57 -2.44
C PHE A 57 -0.09 -8.15 -2.87
N GLN A 58 0.45 -7.98 -4.08
CA GLN A 58 0.90 -6.70 -4.62
C GLN A 58 -0.24 -5.68 -4.73
N ASN A 59 -1.45 -6.13 -5.10
CA ASN A 59 -2.62 -5.27 -5.19
C ASN A 59 -3.11 -4.87 -3.79
N GLN A 60 -3.10 -5.78 -2.80
CA GLN A 60 -3.44 -5.43 -1.42
C GLN A 60 -2.45 -4.39 -0.88
N GLU A 61 -1.15 -4.60 -1.09
CA GLU A 61 -0.09 -3.68 -0.70
C GLU A 61 -0.28 -2.30 -1.34
N ARG A 62 -0.51 -2.23 -2.67
CA ARG A 62 -0.81 -0.99 -3.40
C ARG A 62 -2.00 -0.23 -2.81
N VAL A 63 -3.11 -0.93 -2.53
CA VAL A 63 -4.32 -0.30 -1.99
C VAL A 63 -4.07 0.28 -0.60
N VAL A 64 -3.40 -0.48 0.26
CA VAL A 64 -3.04 -0.03 1.61
C VAL A 64 -2.05 1.13 1.55
N GLN A 65 -1.09 1.13 0.61
CA GLN A 65 -0.21 2.27 0.34
C GLN A 65 -1.02 3.52 -0.03
N ILE A 66 -1.98 3.42 -0.96
CA ILE A 66 -2.83 4.56 -1.35
C ILE A 66 -3.57 5.14 -0.13
N PHE A 67 -4.09 4.29 0.74
CA PHE A 67 -4.78 4.76 1.95
C PHE A 67 -3.82 5.38 2.97
N ASN A 68 -2.60 4.86 3.09
CA ASN A 68 -1.60 5.36 4.03
C ASN A 68 -0.88 6.64 3.56
N TYR A 69 -0.48 6.72 2.29
CA TYR A 69 0.26 7.86 1.72
C TYR A 69 -0.56 9.15 1.71
N ASN A 70 -1.85 9.04 1.43
CA ASN A 70 -2.75 10.18 1.48
C ASN A 70 -3.05 10.64 2.92
N ARG A 71 -2.43 9.99 3.93
CA ARG A 71 -2.58 10.25 5.36
C ARG A 71 -4.03 10.57 5.70
N PHE A 72 -4.94 9.77 5.15
CA PHE A 72 -6.33 9.85 5.54
C PHE A 72 -6.32 9.60 7.04
N LEU A 73 -6.57 10.64 7.84
CA LEU A 73 -6.55 10.58 9.32
C LEU A 73 -7.45 9.47 9.87
N ASN A 74 -8.32 8.94 9.02
CA ASN A 74 -9.32 7.95 9.32
C ASN A 74 -8.86 6.51 8.96
N PHE A 75 -7.75 6.31 8.25
CA PHE A 75 -7.20 4.97 8.03
C PHE A 75 -6.38 4.54 9.26
N VAL A 76 -6.86 3.51 9.97
CA VAL A 76 -6.28 3.09 11.26
C VAL A 76 -5.27 1.94 11.12
N GLY A 77 -5.16 1.33 9.94
CA GLY A 77 -4.17 0.30 9.65
C GLY A 77 -4.70 -0.92 8.91
N THR A 78 -3.90 -2.00 8.87
CA THR A 78 -4.24 -3.27 8.22
C THR A 78 -4.00 -4.43 9.19
N SER A 79 -4.82 -5.48 9.06
CA SER A 79 -4.62 -6.76 9.75
C SER A 79 -3.46 -7.59 9.18
N ASN A 80 -2.88 -7.20 8.04
CA ASN A 80 -1.79 -7.92 7.40
C ASN A 80 -0.43 -7.37 7.86
N VAL A 81 0.22 -8.06 8.81
CA VAL A 81 1.52 -7.68 9.38
C VAL A 81 2.61 -7.52 8.32
N TYR A 82 2.58 -8.34 7.26
CA TYR A 82 3.58 -8.24 6.19
C TYR A 82 3.45 -6.93 5.39
N VAL A 83 2.23 -6.43 5.21
CA VAL A 83 2.00 -5.16 4.53
C VAL A 83 2.46 -3.99 5.41
N VAL A 84 2.24 -4.06 6.73
CA VAL A 84 2.77 -3.05 7.68
C VAL A 84 4.29 -2.97 7.57
N ASN A 85 4.99 -4.10 7.67
CA ASN A 85 6.45 -4.13 7.59
C ASN A 85 6.96 -3.60 6.23
N SER A 86 6.25 -3.88 5.13
CA SER A 86 6.61 -3.35 3.81
C SER A 86 6.50 -1.82 3.76
N LEU A 87 5.44 -1.25 4.34
CA LEU A 87 5.25 0.20 4.43
C LEU A 87 6.33 0.90 5.27
N GLU A 88 6.68 0.32 6.43
CA GLU A 88 7.73 0.87 7.30
C GLU A 88 9.08 0.88 6.57
N ASN A 89 9.44 -0.22 5.92
CA ASN A 89 10.66 -0.29 5.12
C ASN A 89 10.67 0.74 3.97
N MET A 90 9.53 1.01 3.32
CA MET A 90 9.44 2.04 2.29
C MET A 90 9.62 3.46 2.83
N LEU A 91 9.11 3.76 4.03
CA LEU A 91 9.33 5.05 4.70
C LEU A 91 10.82 5.24 5.01
N ASP A 92 11.49 4.22 5.53
CA ASP A 92 12.92 4.25 5.83
C ASP A 92 13.78 4.46 4.57
N VAL A 93 13.44 3.79 3.46
CA VAL A 93 14.14 3.99 2.17
C VAL A 93 13.90 5.40 1.64
N SER A 94 12.68 5.91 1.71
CA SER A 94 12.34 7.26 1.22
C SER A 94 13.07 8.35 1.99
N ILE A 95 13.19 8.20 3.32
CA ILE A 95 13.95 9.12 4.19
C ILE A 95 15.43 9.08 3.82
N LYS A 96 16.03 7.89 3.69
CA LYS A 96 17.44 7.74 3.29
C LYS A 96 17.73 8.36 1.92
N LEU A 97 16.85 8.16 0.94
CA LEU A 97 16.99 8.77 -0.39
C LEU A 97 16.93 10.30 -0.34
N TYR A 98 16.02 10.86 0.47
CA TYR A 98 15.91 12.30 0.64
C TYR A 98 17.13 12.91 1.35
N GLU A 99 17.67 12.25 2.36
CA GLU A 99 18.90 12.68 3.03
C GLU A 99 20.10 12.63 2.09
N ASN A 100 20.25 11.56 1.32
CA ASN A 100 21.31 11.44 0.30
C ASN A 100 21.20 12.53 -0.76
N ALA A 101 20.00 12.80 -1.29
CA ALA A 101 19.78 13.86 -2.27
C ALA A 101 20.09 15.26 -1.70
N LYS A 102 19.79 15.50 -0.42
CA LYS A 102 20.17 16.75 0.28
C LYS A 102 21.69 16.89 0.42
N ILE A 103 22.39 15.80 0.75
CA ILE A 103 23.85 15.79 0.87
C ILE A 103 24.48 16.06 -0.50
N GLU A 104 24.04 15.39 -1.57
CA GLU A 104 24.51 15.63 -2.93
C GLU A 104 24.29 17.08 -3.37
N TYR A 105 23.09 17.63 -3.12
CA TYR A 105 22.80 19.04 -3.40
C TYR A 105 23.72 19.99 -2.62
N PHE A 106 23.99 19.70 -1.34
CA PHE A 106 24.88 20.50 -0.50
C PHE A 106 26.34 20.43 -0.97
N ILE A 107 26.83 19.26 -1.38
CA ILE A 107 28.17 19.07 -1.95
C ILE A 107 28.30 19.82 -3.27
N GLN A 108 27.32 19.69 -4.17
CA GLN A 108 27.30 20.41 -5.44
C GLN A 108 27.35 21.93 -5.26
N LYS A 109 26.66 22.46 -4.24
CA LYS A 109 26.62 23.92 -3.99
C LYS A 109 27.85 24.49 -3.28
N ASN A 110 28.57 23.69 -2.49
CA ASN A 110 29.63 24.21 -1.60
C ASN A 110 31.04 23.72 -1.93
N PHE A 111 31.20 22.70 -2.79
CA PHE A 111 32.52 22.11 -3.09
C PHE A 111 32.88 22.10 -4.59
N TYR A 112 31.99 22.55 -5.48
CA TYR A 112 32.35 22.87 -6.86
C TYR A 112 32.47 24.41 -7.02
N ILE A 113 33.59 24.94 -6.51
CA ILE A 113 34.21 26.21 -6.94
C ILE A 113 35.61 25.84 -7.46
#